data_AF-A0A7W7ZY98-F1
#
_entry.id   AF-A0A7W7ZY98-F1
#
_cell.length_a   1.000
_cell.length_b   1.000
_cell.length_c   1.000
_cell.angle_alpha   90.00
_cell.angle_beta   90.00
_cell.angle_gamma   90.00
#
_symmetry.space_group_name_H-M   'P 1'
#
loop_
_entity.id
_entity.type
_entity.pdbx_description
1 polymer ?
#
loop_
_entity_poly.entity_id
_entity_poly.type
_entity_poly.pdbx_seq_one_letter_code
_entity_poly.pdbx_strand_id
1 'polypeptide(L)' 'MAPSLDQFLTVVRNDGGTVEKVDVWGRRRLAYDIDKKSEGIYAVIDLSAEPATVKELDRQMNLNEGIMRTKVLRPDVH' A
#
# COMPACT_ATOMS: atom_id res chain seq x y z
N MET A 1 -6.66 12.01 -10.01
CA MET A 1 -7.44 10.98 -9.29
C MET A 1 -6.43 10.19 -8.47
N ALA A 2 -6.38 10.40 -7.15
CA ALA A 2 -5.60 9.53 -6.28
C ALA A 2 -6.23 8.12 -6.34
N PRO A 3 -5.44 7.04 -6.49
CA PRO A 3 -5.99 5.69 -6.45
C PRO A 3 -6.65 5.48 -5.08
N SER A 4 -7.71 4.67 -5.02
CA SER A 4 -8.68 4.51 -3.93
C SER A 4 -8.12 3.88 -2.64
N LEU A 5 -6.98 4.36 -2.16
CA LEU A 5 -6.26 3.92 -0.97
C LEU A 5 -7.15 3.94 0.28
N ASP A 6 -8.08 4.89 0.38
CA ASP A 6 -9.00 5.03 1.52
C ASP A 6 -9.85 3.77 1.77
N GLN A 7 -10.18 3.02 0.72
CA GLN A 7 -10.96 1.79 0.85
C GLN A 7 -10.15 0.71 1.59
N PHE A 8 -8.87 0.58 1.26
CA PHE A 8 -7.97 -0.39 1.89
C PHE A 8 -7.63 -0.01 3.34
N LEU A 9 -7.45 1.29 3.60
CA LEU A 9 -7.17 1.81 4.94
C LEU A 9 -8.33 1.58 5.92
N THR A 10 -9.55 1.36 5.42
CA THR A 10 -10.72 1.06 6.26
C THR A 10 -10.56 -0.28 6.99
N VAL A 11 -9.92 -1.28 6.38
CA VAL A 11 -9.65 -2.58 7.03
C VAL A 11 -8.79 -2.40 8.27
N VAL A 12 -7.73 -1.59 8.15
CA VAL A 12 -6.83 -1.29 9.26
C VAL A 12 -7.56 -0.58 10.40
N ARG A 13 -8.42 0.39 10.07
CA ARG A 13 -9.21 1.12 11.08
C ARG A 13 -10.25 0.25 11.79
N ASN A 14 -10.88 -0.68 11.07
CA ASN A 14 -11.89 -1.57 11.63
C ASN A 14 -11.30 -2.57 12.63
N ASP A 15 -10.07 -3.03 12.38
CA ASP A 15 -9.36 -3.98 13.25
C ASP A 15 -8.64 -3.27 14.42
N GLY A 16 -8.84 -1.97 14.61
CA GLY A 16 -8.23 -1.19 15.70
C GLY A 16 -6.81 -0.72 15.43
N GLY A 17 -6.31 -0.86 14.20
CA GLY A 17 -5.05 -0.29 13.76
C GLY A 17 -5.15 1.22 13.48
N THR A 18 -4.01 1.90 13.51
CA THR A 18 -3.89 3.33 13.25
C THR A 18 -3.05 3.60 12.01
N VAL A 19 -3.44 4.61 11.24
CA VAL A 19 -2.69 5.08 10.07
C VAL A 19 -2.02 6.38 10.48
N GLU A 20 -0.70 6.38 10.57
CA GLU A 20 0.08 7.52 11.05
C GLU A 20 0.32 8.52 9.92
N LYS A 21 0.70 8.00 8.75
CA LYS A 21 1.07 8.83 7.60
C LYS A 21 0.72 8.16 6.29
N VAL A 22 0.25 8.96 5.34
CA VAL A 22 0.04 8.55 3.95
C VAL A 22 0.78 9.56 3.07
N ASP A 23 1.77 9.08 2.34
CA ASP A 23 2.56 9.88 1.41
C ASP A 23 2.41 9.32 -0.01
N VAL A 24 1.75 10.07 -0.88
CA VAL A 24 1.52 9.67 -2.27
C VAL A 24 2.46 10.47 -3.16
N TRP A 25 3.50 9.78 -3.62
CA TRP A 25 4.37 10.32 -4.63
C TRP A 25 3.65 10.14 -5.96
N GLY A 26 3.45 11.25 -6.66
CA GLY A 26 2.76 11.28 -7.96
C GLY A 26 3.42 10.40 -9.02
N ARG A 27 3.08 10.63 -10.28
CA ARG A 27 3.56 9.75 -11.35
C ARG A 27 5.09 9.79 -11.47
N ARG A 28 5.71 8.61 -11.47
CA ARG A 28 7.15 8.41 -11.65
C ARG A 28 7.41 7.34 -12.70
N ARG A 29 8.49 7.51 -13.46
CA ARG A 29 8.97 6.52 -14.41
C ARG A 29 9.67 5.38 -13.66
N LEU A 30 9.30 4.15 -13.98
CA LEU A 30 9.91 2.95 -13.41
C LEU A 30 11.25 2.67 -14.10
N ALA A 31 12.18 2.04 -13.40
CA ALA A 31 13.47 1.65 -13.98
C ALA A 31 13.33 0.58 -15.07
N TYR A 32 12.27 -0.22 -14.98
CA TYR A 32 11.89 -1.26 -15.92
C TYR A 32 10.37 -1.43 -15.91
N ASP A 33 9.81 -1.98 -16.98
CA ASP A 33 8.36 -2.15 -17.10
C ASP A 33 7.85 -3.23 -16.13
N ILE A 34 6.76 -2.91 -15.44
CA ILE A 34 6.01 -3.85 -14.60
C ILE A 34 4.61 -3.96 -15.20
N ASP A 35 4.14 -5.17 -15.48
CA ASP A 35 2.85 -5.41 -16.15
C ASP A 35 2.66 -4.56 -17.42
N LYS A 36 3.74 -4.39 -18.20
CA LYS A 36 3.81 -3.56 -19.42
C LYS A 36 3.51 -2.07 -19.19
N LYS A 37 3.65 -1.59 -17.96
CA LYS A 37 3.55 -0.17 -17.59
C LYS A 37 4.95 0.37 -17.27
N SER A 38 5.33 1.45 -17.93
CA SER A 38 6.62 2.14 -17.73
C SER A 38 6.55 3.25 -16.66
N GLU A 39 5.35 3.61 -16.22
CA GLU A 39 5.09 4.64 -15.22
C GLU A 39 4.15 4.11 -14.12
N GLY A 40 4.36 4.58 -12.90
CA GLY A 40 3.55 4.20 -11.75
C GLY A 40 3.38 5.36 -10.76
N ILE A 41 2.49 5.16 -9.79
CA ILE A 41 2.31 6.05 -8.65
C ILE A 41 2.82 5.28 -7.43
N TYR A 42 3.65 5.93 -6.61
CA TYR A 42 4.14 5.33 -5.37
C TYR A 42 3.31 5.87 -4.21
N ALA A 43 2.76 4.98 -3.40
CA ALA A 43 2.10 5.32 -2.15
C ALA A 43 2.85 4.66 -1.01
N VAL A 44 3.37 5.47 -0.09
CA VAL A 44 4.03 5.03 1.13
C VAL A 44 3.08 5.30 2.29
N ILE A 45 2.84 4.29 3.10
CA ILE A 45 1.85 4.34 4.18
C ILE A 45 2.54 3.83 5.43
N ASP A 46 2.56 4.68 6.45
CA ASP A 46 3.01 4.32 7.78
C ASP A 46 1.77 3.96 8.60
N LEU A 47 1.73 2.74 9.09
CA LEU A 47 0.60 2.18 9.83
C LEU A 47 1.12 1.38 11.02
N SER A 48 0.36 1.46 12.10
CA SER A 48 0.53 0.65 13.29
C SER A 48 -0.69 -0.26 13.43
N ALA A 49 -0.49 -1.56 13.23
CA ALA A 49 -1.57 -2.55 13.21
C ALA A 49 -1.06 -3.92 13.66
N GLU A 50 -2.00 -4.79 14.04
CA GLU A 50 -1.69 -6.17 14.36
C GLU A 50 -1.18 -6.95 13.13
N PRO A 51 -0.28 -7.94 13.30
CA PRO A 51 0.29 -8.70 12.18
C PRO A 51 -0.76 -9.38 11.30
N ALA A 52 -1.91 -9.79 11.88
CA ALA A 52 -3.02 -10.40 11.15
C ALA A 52 -3.66 -9.41 10.17
N THR A 53 -3.90 -8.17 10.61
CA THR A 53 -4.50 -7.10 9.82
C THR A 53 -3.60 -6.69 8.65
N VAL A 54 -2.28 -6.58 8.86
CA VAL A 54 -1.33 -6.27 7.79
C VAL A 54 -1.31 -7.37 6.72
N LYS A 55 -1.41 -8.63 7.14
CA LYS A 55 -1.47 -9.77 6.21
C LYS A 55 -2.75 -9.76 5.37
N GLU A 56 -3.88 -9.42 5.98
CA GLU A 56 -5.15 -9.30 5.26
C GLU A 56 -5.15 -8.10 4.31
N LEU A 57 -4.58 -6.97 4.72
CA LEU A 57 -4.40 -5.79 3.86
C LEU A 57 -3.57 -6.13 2.62
N ASP A 58 -2.42 -6.80 2.78
CA ASP A 58 -1.57 -7.21 1.66
C ASP A 58 -2.30 -8.19 0.72
N ARG A 59 -3.11 -9.10 1.27
CA ARG A 59 -3.96 -10.00 0.47
C ARG A 59 -4.95 -9.22 -0.39
N GLN A 60 -5.65 -8.25 0.18
CA GLN A 60 -6.63 -7.44 -0.55
C GLN A 60 -5.98 -6.54 -1.61
N MET A 61 -4.81 -5.97 -1.30
CA MET A 61 -4.08 -5.15 -2.25
C MET A 61 -3.59 -5.95 -3.45
N ASN A 62 -3.09 -7.18 -3.24
CA ASN A 62 -2.66 -8.06 -4.33
C ASN A 62 -3.81 -8.53 -5.25
N LEU A 63 -5.06 -8.55 -4.74
CA LEU A 63 -6.23 -8.90 -5.55
C LEU A 63 -6.71 -7.74 -6.44
N ASN A 64 -6.22 -6.52 -6.21
CA ASN A 64 -6.65 -5.35 -6.96
C ASN A 64 -5.76 -5.12 -8.19
N GLU A 65 -6.35 -5.18 -9.38
CA GLU A 65 -5.65 -4.97 -10.67
C GLU A 65 -5.05 -3.55 -10.84
N GLY A 66 -5.52 -2.58 -10.04
CA GLY A 66 -4.98 -1.23 -9.96
C GLY A 66 -3.64 -1.14 -9.24
N ILE A 67 -3.28 -2.15 -8.45
CA ILE A 67 -2.03 -2.21 -7.69
C ILE A 67 -1.06 -3.17 -8.40
N MET A 68 0.04 -2.63 -8.94
CA MET A 68 1.04 -3.44 -9.65
C MET A 68 1.97 -4.20 -8.69
N ARG A 69 2.23 -3.63 -7.51
CA ARG A 69 3.16 -4.21 -6.53
C ARG A 69 2.88 -3.67 -5.15
N THR A 70 2.88 -4.58 -4.17
CA THR A 70 2.88 -4.26 -2.74
C THR A 70 4.25 -4.58 -2.15
N LYS A 71 4.62 -3.88 -1.08
CA LYS A 71 5.79 -4.22 -0.27
C LYS A 71 5.53 -3.80 1.17
N VAL A 72 5.55 -4.78 2.06
CA VAL A 72 5.42 -4.56 3.49
C VAL A 72 6.81 -4.61 4.13
N LEU A 73 7.14 -3.57 4.90
CA LEU A 73 8.38 -3.49 5.67
C LEU A 73 8.01 -3.21 7.13
N ARG A 74 8.74 -3.85 8.06
CA ARG A 74 8.65 -3.54 9.49
C ARG A 74 9.85 -2.67 9.87
N PRO A 75 9.66 -1.40 10.26
CA PRO A 75 10.78 -0.49 10.53
C PRO A 75 11.62 -0.92 11.74
N ASP A 76 11.02 -1.54 12.76
CA ASP A 76 11.67 -1.75 14.07
C ASP A 76 12.50 -3.03 14.24
N VAL A 77 12.72 -3.82 13.18
CA VAL A 77 13.42 -5.13 13.29
C VAL A 77 14.74 -5.14 12.52
N HIS A 78 15.49 -4.04 12.55
CA HIS A 78 16.91 -4.00 12.15
C HIS A 78 17.75 -3.39 13.27
#